data_AF-A0A9X3RTI3-F1
#
_entry.id   AF-A0A9X3RTI3-F1
#
_cell.length_a   1.000
_cell.length_b   1.000
_cell.length_c   1.000
_cell.angle_alpha   90.00
_cell.angle_beta   90.00
_cell.angle_gamma   90.00
#
_symmetry.space_group_name_H-M   'P 1'
#
loop_
_entity.id
_entity.type
_entity.pdbx_description
1 polymer ?
#
loop_
_entity_poly.entity_id
_entity_poly.type
_entity_poly.pdbx_seq_one_letter_code
_entity_poly.pdbx_strand_id
1 'polypeptide(L)'
;MRSTQRHSRSTKIFTRATAISAMLAAGLTLSACGGDEDSSDNSSTSSSAKSSAAQSEGAGDSKTPTVEQLAAVLNRAVDPKVPTDQKTDTVVNGEQAPELFDALTKSRTESGATLEVVEPVLPSLNPGNVNATVKLTVPNQEPHVVSDVEFVNEGGKWKLDQGWACTLVENVLPDQVPPMCNEL
;
A
#
# COMPACT_ATOMS: atom_id res chain seq x y z
N MET A 1 -15.32 -37.53 50.52
CA MET A 1 -15.96 -38.74 49.95
C MET A 1 -15.72 -38.70 48.44
N ARG A 2 -14.59 -39.16 47.90
CA ARG A 2 -14.29 -40.51 47.35
C ARG A 2 -15.36 -41.09 46.37
N SER A 3 -15.08 -40.94 45.06
CA SER A 3 -15.18 -41.95 43.97
C SER A 3 -15.10 -41.20 42.63
N THR A 4 -14.05 -41.19 41.80
CA THR A 4 -13.36 -42.24 41.00
C THR A 4 -14.23 -43.11 40.11
N GLN A 5 -14.32 -42.76 38.82
CA GLN A 5 -14.47 -43.69 37.68
C GLN A 5 -13.95 -42.99 36.41
N ARG A 6 -12.66 -43.06 36.06
CA ARG A 6 -11.95 -44.03 35.18
C ARG A 6 -12.65 -44.39 33.85
N HIS A 7 -11.96 -43.96 32.79
CA HIS A 7 -11.66 -44.63 31.51
C HIS A 7 -12.76 -44.74 30.45
N SER A 8 -12.55 -44.03 29.33
CA SER A 8 -12.40 -44.72 28.04
C SER A 8 -11.36 -44.00 27.18
N ARG A 9 -10.34 -44.76 26.76
CA ARG A 9 -9.28 -44.36 25.85
C ARG A 9 -9.81 -44.48 24.41
N SER A 10 -9.45 -43.55 23.54
CA SER A 10 -9.22 -43.88 22.12
C SER A 10 -8.22 -42.91 21.52
N THR A 11 -6.96 -43.32 21.67
CA THR A 11 -5.80 -42.82 20.94
C THR A 11 -5.92 -43.21 19.47
N LYS A 12 -5.90 -42.25 18.55
CA LYS A 12 -5.45 -42.49 17.16
C LYS A 12 -4.48 -41.38 16.76
N ILE A 13 -3.21 -41.68 17.04
CA ILE A 13 -2.03 -41.02 16.51
C ILE A 13 -1.91 -41.42 15.04
N PHE A 14 -1.91 -40.45 14.13
CA PHE A 14 -1.42 -40.65 12.76
C PHE A 14 -0.30 -39.64 12.50
N THR A 15 0.90 -40.03 12.90
CA THR A 15 2.15 -39.42 12.46
C THR A 15 2.48 -39.94 11.06
N ARG A 16 2.62 -39.05 10.08
CA ARG A 16 3.46 -39.28 8.91
C ARG A 16 4.39 -38.11 8.74
N ALA A 17 5.63 -38.34 9.16
CA ALA A 17 6.77 -37.53 8.79
C ALA A 17 7.30 -38.03 7.45
N THR A 18 7.59 -37.11 6.54
CA THR A 18 8.51 -37.32 5.42
C THR A 18 9.24 -36.01 5.19
N ALA A 19 10.50 -35.98 5.60
CA ALA A 19 11.51 -35.04 5.14
C ALA A 19 12.00 -35.45 3.75
N ILE A 20 12.65 -34.53 3.01
CA ILE A 20 13.96 -34.71 2.32
C ILE A 20 14.25 -33.56 1.31
N SER A 21 15.36 -32.85 1.59
CA SER A 21 16.40 -32.23 0.72
C SER A 21 16.02 -31.30 -0.47
N ALA A 22 16.48 -30.05 -0.56
CA ALA A 22 17.85 -29.49 -0.78
C ALA A 22 18.22 -29.29 -2.27
N MET A 23 19.11 -28.30 -2.52
CA MET A 23 19.88 -27.96 -3.75
C MET A 23 19.24 -26.88 -4.65
N LEU A 24 19.94 -25.95 -5.31
CA LEU A 24 21.22 -25.24 -5.18
C LEU A 24 21.25 -24.20 -6.34
N ALA A 25 22.03 -23.12 -6.18
CA ALA A 25 22.77 -22.39 -7.23
C ALA A 25 22.08 -21.38 -8.19
N ALA A 26 22.46 -20.12 -7.96
CA ALA A 26 23.16 -19.19 -8.87
C ALA A 26 22.58 -18.77 -10.23
N GLY A 27 22.45 -17.45 -10.39
CA GLY A 27 22.37 -16.77 -11.68
C GLY A 27 22.42 -15.25 -11.51
N LEU A 28 23.60 -14.69 -11.20
CA LEU A 28 23.86 -13.25 -11.37
C LEU A 28 24.35 -13.02 -12.80
N THR A 29 23.55 -12.38 -13.64
CA THR A 29 24.03 -11.80 -14.90
C THR A 29 24.22 -10.30 -14.72
N LEU A 30 25.48 -9.89 -14.55
CA LEU A 30 25.93 -8.50 -14.69
C LEU A 30 25.93 -8.12 -16.18
N SER A 31 25.04 -7.22 -16.57
CA SER A 31 25.17 -6.37 -17.76
C SER A 31 25.42 -4.95 -17.25
N ALA A 32 26.65 -4.45 -17.13
CA ALA A 32 27.58 -4.03 -18.19
C ALA A 32 27.03 -2.86 -19.04
N CYS A 33 27.21 -1.64 -18.53
CA CYS A 33 27.44 -0.42 -19.31
C CYS A 33 27.95 0.63 -18.29
N GLY A 34 29.21 1.06 -18.22
CA GLY A 34 30.28 1.09 -19.21
C GLY A 34 30.39 2.50 -19.80
N GLY A 35 31.35 3.31 -19.31
CA GLY A 35 31.80 4.53 -19.99
C GLY A 35 32.08 5.71 -19.06
N ASP A 36 33.36 5.93 -18.76
CA ASP A 36 33.97 6.99 -17.96
C ASP A 36 34.89 7.84 -18.90
N GLU A 37 35.30 9.04 -18.44
CA GLU A 37 36.37 9.94 -18.93
C GLU A 37 36.21 10.69 -20.30
N ASP A 38 36.58 11.96 -20.55
CA ASP A 38 37.05 13.11 -19.76
C ASP A 38 37.12 14.40 -20.65
N SER A 39 36.98 15.57 -20.02
CA SER A 39 37.54 16.93 -20.29
C SER A 39 37.36 17.71 -21.64
N SER A 40 36.74 18.90 -21.59
CA SER A 40 37.44 20.22 -21.51
C SER A 40 36.53 21.46 -21.68
N ASP A 41 36.65 22.37 -20.68
CA ASP A 41 36.59 23.84 -20.65
C ASP A 41 35.42 24.72 -21.19
N ASN A 42 34.72 25.31 -20.20
CA ASN A 42 34.63 26.75 -19.86
C ASN A 42 33.48 27.65 -20.39
N SER A 43 32.80 28.23 -19.37
CA SER A 43 32.11 29.54 -19.30
C SER A 43 30.65 29.70 -19.74
N SER A 44 29.80 29.74 -18.71
CA SER A 44 28.73 30.73 -18.46
C SER A 44 27.57 30.82 -19.45
N THR A 45 26.37 30.34 -19.04
CA THR A 45 25.08 31.05 -19.16
C THR A 45 24.02 30.34 -18.30
N SER A 46 23.26 31.14 -17.55
CA SER A 46 22.08 30.79 -16.76
C SER A 46 21.04 29.96 -17.53
N SER A 47 20.42 28.95 -16.90
CA SER A 47 18.99 28.60 -17.03
C SER A 47 18.64 27.30 -16.27
N SER A 48 17.67 27.40 -15.36
CA SER A 48 16.69 26.36 -14.98
C SER A 48 17.13 24.90 -14.94
N ALA A 49 17.45 24.39 -13.75
CA ALA A 49 17.53 22.95 -13.49
C ALA A 49 16.12 22.35 -13.38
N LYS A 50 15.67 21.71 -14.46
CA LYS A 50 14.56 20.76 -14.49
C LYS A 50 15.12 19.36 -14.26
N SER A 51 14.59 18.69 -13.24
CA SER A 51 14.45 17.24 -13.04
C SER A 51 15.59 16.30 -13.48
N SER A 52 16.17 15.60 -12.50
CA SER A 52 16.59 14.20 -12.66
C SER A 52 16.36 13.50 -11.32
N ALA A 53 15.19 12.87 -11.19
CA ALA A 53 14.94 11.89 -10.15
C ALA A 53 15.82 10.68 -10.48
N ALA A 54 16.74 10.34 -9.58
CA ALA A 54 17.55 9.14 -9.69
C ALA A 54 16.64 7.91 -9.55
N GLN A 55 16.37 7.23 -10.66
CA GLN A 55 15.85 5.87 -10.65
C GLN A 55 16.91 4.96 -10.02
N SER A 56 16.69 4.57 -8.76
CA SER A 56 17.37 3.43 -8.15
C SER A 56 16.49 2.20 -8.30
N GLU A 57 16.66 1.51 -9.44
CA GLU A 57 16.34 0.10 -9.55
C GLU A 57 17.35 -0.70 -8.72
N GLY A 58 16.84 -1.50 -7.79
CA GLY A 58 17.63 -2.33 -6.89
C GLY A 58 16.74 -3.43 -6.33
N ALA A 59 17.05 -4.67 -6.70
CA ALA A 59 16.26 -5.87 -6.49
C ALA A 59 16.22 -6.32 -5.02
N GLY A 60 15.00 -6.54 -4.50
CA GLY A 60 14.65 -7.56 -3.51
C GLY A 60 15.21 -7.45 -2.09
N ASP A 61 14.76 -6.49 -1.29
CA ASP A 61 14.66 -6.59 0.19
C ASP A 61 13.83 -5.38 0.71
N SER A 62 12.73 -5.63 1.43
CA SER A 62 11.84 -4.65 2.11
C SER A 62 11.97 -3.18 1.67
N LYS A 63 11.66 -2.88 0.40
CA LYS A 63 11.82 -1.51 -0.12
C LYS A 63 10.69 -0.66 0.44
N THR A 64 11.03 0.28 1.33
CA THR A 64 10.15 1.36 1.76
C THR A 64 9.47 1.96 0.52
N PRO A 65 8.13 2.05 0.49
CA PRO A 65 7.43 2.52 -0.69
C PRO A 65 7.74 3.99 -0.95
N THR A 66 7.70 4.36 -2.22
CA THR A 66 7.76 5.75 -2.66
C THR A 66 6.41 6.43 -2.46
N VAL A 67 6.40 7.76 -2.32
CA VAL A 67 5.16 8.55 -2.30
C VAL A 67 4.30 8.31 -3.55
N GLU A 68 4.94 8.10 -4.71
CA GLU A 68 4.24 7.83 -5.97
C GLU A 68 3.52 6.48 -5.95
N GLN A 69 4.14 5.44 -5.37
CA GLN A 69 3.51 4.14 -5.20
C GLN A 69 2.27 4.22 -4.29
N LEU A 70 2.38 4.91 -3.16
CA LEU A 70 1.25 5.07 -2.24
C LEU A 70 0.15 5.95 -2.85
N ALA A 71 0.53 7.03 -3.55
CA ALA A 71 -0.42 7.86 -4.27
C ALA A 71 -1.14 7.07 -5.37
N ALA A 72 -0.46 6.13 -6.05
CA ALA A 72 -1.10 5.26 -7.04
C ALA A 72 -2.17 4.36 -6.40
N VAL A 73 -1.95 3.85 -5.17
CA VAL A 73 -2.97 3.09 -4.42
C VAL A 73 -4.22 3.94 -4.19
N LEU A 74 -4.05 5.13 -3.63
CA LEU A 74 -5.16 6.05 -3.36
C LEU A 74 -5.90 6.46 -4.64
N ASN A 75 -5.16 6.82 -5.69
CA ASN A 75 -5.76 7.28 -6.94
C ASN A 75 -6.48 6.15 -7.69
N ARG A 76 -5.97 4.91 -7.65
CA ARG A 76 -6.62 3.73 -8.25
C ARG A 76 -7.95 3.42 -7.58
N ALA A 77 -8.06 3.64 -6.26
CA ALA A 77 -9.29 3.38 -5.49
C ALA A 77 -10.49 4.19 -6.00
N VAL A 78 -10.23 5.37 -6.59
CA VAL A 78 -11.25 6.35 -6.98
C VAL A 78 -11.16 6.74 -8.45
N ASP A 79 -10.51 5.91 -9.28
CA ASP A 79 -10.39 6.14 -10.72
C ASP A 79 -11.62 5.55 -11.46
N PRO A 80 -12.37 6.34 -12.23
CA PRO A 80 -13.52 5.86 -13.01
C PRO A 80 -13.15 4.87 -14.12
N LYS A 81 -11.88 4.77 -14.50
CA LYS A 81 -11.39 3.84 -15.54
C LYS A 81 -10.99 2.49 -15.00
N VAL A 82 -10.86 2.36 -13.68
CA VAL A 82 -10.46 1.12 -13.02
C VAL A 82 -11.72 0.31 -12.70
N PRO A 83 -11.78 -1.00 -13.00
CA PRO A 83 -12.93 -1.83 -12.63
C PRO A 83 -12.96 -2.05 -11.11
N THR A 84 -14.16 -2.22 -10.55
CA THR A 84 -14.39 -2.33 -9.09
C THR A 84 -13.51 -3.39 -8.42
N ASP A 85 -13.31 -4.56 -9.03
CA ASP A 85 -12.45 -5.63 -8.50
C ASP A 85 -10.97 -5.19 -8.31
N GLN A 86 -10.49 -4.25 -9.11
CA GLN A 86 -9.15 -3.68 -8.95
C GLN A 86 -9.12 -2.52 -7.94
N LYS A 87 -10.26 -1.85 -7.71
CA LYS A 87 -10.41 -0.83 -6.67
C LYS A 87 -10.45 -1.49 -5.29
N THR A 88 -11.21 -2.57 -5.11
CA THR A 88 -11.28 -3.28 -3.82
C THR A 88 -9.92 -3.76 -3.33
N ASP A 89 -9.03 -4.13 -4.26
CA ASP A 89 -7.65 -4.51 -3.98
C ASP A 89 -6.74 -3.34 -3.53
N THR A 90 -7.21 -2.09 -3.45
CA THR A 90 -6.46 -0.96 -2.87
C THR A 90 -6.66 -0.78 -1.38
N VAL A 91 -7.61 -1.48 -0.75
CA VAL A 91 -7.95 -1.34 0.67
C VAL A 91 -7.93 -2.72 1.32
N VAL A 92 -7.41 -2.82 2.53
CA VAL A 92 -7.50 -4.05 3.32
C VAL A 92 -8.98 -4.39 3.54
N ASN A 93 -9.38 -5.63 3.23
CA ASN A 93 -10.77 -6.11 3.24
C ASN A 93 -11.72 -5.31 2.31
N GLY A 94 -11.22 -4.58 1.31
CA GLY A 94 -12.04 -3.75 0.43
C GLY A 94 -13.12 -4.52 -0.34
N GLU A 95 -12.93 -5.82 -0.57
CA GLU A 95 -13.92 -6.71 -1.19
C GLU A 95 -15.23 -6.85 -0.39
N GLN A 96 -15.25 -6.45 0.89
CA GLN A 96 -16.46 -6.46 1.71
C GLN A 96 -17.42 -5.31 1.36
N ALA A 97 -16.96 -4.26 0.68
CA ALA A 97 -17.75 -3.10 0.30
C ALA A 97 -17.45 -2.59 -1.13
N PRO A 98 -17.68 -3.40 -2.18
CA PRO A 98 -17.32 -3.04 -3.56
C PRO A 98 -18.09 -1.82 -4.09
N GLU A 99 -19.38 -1.71 -3.77
CA GLU A 99 -20.27 -0.61 -4.21
C GLU A 99 -19.78 0.77 -3.74
N LEU A 100 -19.05 0.82 -2.63
CA LEU A 100 -18.54 2.06 -2.04
C LEU A 100 -17.52 2.75 -2.93
N PHE A 101 -16.71 1.97 -3.65
CA PHE A 101 -15.69 2.52 -4.54
C PHE A 101 -16.30 3.29 -5.72
N ASP A 102 -17.50 2.92 -6.17
CA ASP A 102 -18.21 3.66 -7.21
C ASP A 102 -18.80 4.96 -6.67
N ALA A 103 -19.33 4.95 -5.43
CA ALA A 103 -19.75 6.18 -4.75
C ALA A 103 -18.57 7.14 -4.52
N LEU A 104 -17.41 6.63 -4.09
CA LEU A 104 -16.19 7.44 -3.91
C LEU A 104 -15.66 7.98 -5.23
N THR A 105 -15.66 7.16 -6.29
CA THR A 105 -15.29 7.58 -7.65
C THR A 105 -16.19 8.70 -8.14
N LYS A 106 -17.51 8.58 -7.93
CA LYS A 106 -18.48 9.61 -8.27
C LYS A 106 -18.23 10.89 -7.47
N SER A 107 -18.08 10.78 -6.16
CA SER A 107 -17.79 11.92 -5.27
C SER A 107 -16.53 12.66 -5.70
N ARG A 108 -15.45 11.95 -6.03
CA ARG A 108 -14.21 12.54 -6.56
C ARG A 108 -14.46 13.27 -7.89
N THR A 109 -15.21 12.67 -8.80
CA THR A 109 -15.49 13.24 -10.13
C THR A 109 -16.34 14.50 -10.03
N GLU A 110 -17.33 14.51 -9.13
CA GLU A 110 -18.22 15.66 -8.91
C GLU A 110 -17.53 16.80 -8.16
N SER A 111 -16.69 16.48 -7.18
CA SER A 111 -15.96 17.48 -6.39
C SER A 111 -14.70 18.00 -7.08
N GLY A 112 -14.11 17.25 -8.01
CA GLY A 112 -12.79 17.57 -8.58
C GLY A 112 -11.64 17.36 -7.59
N ALA A 113 -11.85 16.55 -6.54
CA ALA A 113 -10.86 16.32 -5.50
C ALA A 113 -9.60 15.59 -6.01
N THR A 114 -8.44 16.00 -5.51
CA THR A 114 -7.15 15.34 -5.76
C THR A 114 -6.53 14.85 -4.45
N LEU A 115 -5.89 13.68 -4.52
CA LEU A 115 -5.17 13.04 -3.42
C LEU A 115 -3.70 12.94 -3.80
N GLU A 116 -2.85 13.52 -2.97
CA GLU A 116 -1.40 13.48 -3.12
C GLU A 116 -0.77 12.92 -1.86
N VAL A 117 0.15 11.97 -2.00
CA VAL A 117 1.00 11.54 -0.88
C VAL A 117 2.24 12.42 -0.88
N VAL A 118 2.60 12.96 0.27
CA VAL A 118 3.76 13.81 0.45
C VAL A 118 4.71 13.20 1.47
N GLU A 119 6.00 13.52 1.35
CA GLU A 119 7.01 13.08 2.31
C GLU A 119 6.79 13.73 3.69
N PRO A 120 7.19 13.05 4.79
CA PRO A 120 7.89 11.76 4.81
C PRO A 120 6.94 10.54 4.75
N VAL A 121 7.48 9.42 4.26
CA VAL A 121 6.93 8.07 4.48
C VAL A 121 7.76 7.42 5.58
N LEU A 122 7.10 7.03 6.67
CA LEU A 122 7.74 6.51 7.88
C LEU A 122 7.29 5.07 8.14
N PRO A 123 8.12 4.22 8.76
CA PRO A 123 7.65 2.94 9.28
C PRO A 123 6.49 3.12 10.27
N SER A 124 5.48 2.26 10.17
CA SER A 124 4.40 2.19 11.16
C SER A 124 4.86 1.44 12.42
N LEU A 125 4.03 1.46 13.47
CA LEU A 125 4.16 0.59 14.65
C LEU A 125 3.96 -0.89 14.30
N ASN A 126 3.19 -1.18 13.24
CA ASN A 126 2.99 -2.53 12.72
C ASN A 126 4.17 -2.92 11.80
N PRO A 127 4.92 -4.00 12.09
CA PRO A 127 6.07 -4.40 11.28
C PRO A 127 5.69 -4.64 9.82
N GLY A 128 6.39 -3.97 8.90
CA GLY A 128 6.16 -4.08 7.46
C GLY A 128 5.16 -3.07 6.88
N ASN A 129 4.43 -2.35 7.72
CA ASN A 129 3.54 -1.26 7.32
C ASN A 129 4.28 0.08 7.33
N VAL A 130 3.70 1.08 6.66
CA VAL A 130 4.20 2.44 6.67
C VAL A 130 3.08 3.44 6.90
N ASN A 131 3.44 4.59 7.48
CA ASN A 131 2.60 5.77 7.60
C ASN A 131 3.05 6.83 6.59
N ALA A 132 2.11 7.52 5.98
CA ALA A 132 2.40 8.63 5.08
C ALA A 132 1.48 9.83 5.36
N THR A 133 1.87 10.97 4.80
CA THR A 133 1.04 12.17 4.82
C THR A 133 0.27 12.28 3.50
N VAL A 134 -1.05 12.45 3.58
CA VAL A 134 -1.93 12.62 2.42
C VAL A 134 -2.50 14.03 2.42
N LYS A 135 -2.36 14.72 1.29
CA LYS A 135 -2.98 16.02 1.03
C LYS A 135 -4.18 15.83 0.12
N LEU A 136 -5.36 16.13 0.63
CA LEU A 136 -6.60 16.22 -0.12
C LEU A 136 -6.82 17.68 -0.54
N THR A 137 -6.94 17.92 -1.85
CA THR A 137 -7.23 19.25 -2.40
C THR A 137 -8.58 19.22 -3.10
N VAL A 138 -9.48 20.11 -2.73
CA VAL A 138 -10.76 20.33 -3.41
C VAL A 138 -10.75 21.74 -4.00
N PRO A 139 -11.18 21.96 -5.25
CA PRO A 139 -11.23 23.29 -5.85
C PRO A 139 -11.99 24.29 -4.99
N ASN A 140 -11.40 25.49 -4.79
CA ASN A 140 -11.96 26.58 -3.98
C ASN A 140 -12.09 26.28 -2.47
N GLN A 141 -11.40 25.25 -1.96
CA GLN A 141 -11.28 24.96 -0.54
C GLN A 141 -9.81 24.98 -0.11
N GLU A 142 -9.57 25.17 1.18
CA GLU A 142 -8.22 25.06 1.74
C GLU A 142 -7.77 23.58 1.73
N PRO A 143 -6.52 23.26 1.33
CA PRO A 143 -6.05 21.89 1.31
C PRO A 143 -6.11 21.23 2.69
N HIS A 144 -6.65 20.03 2.75
CA HIS A 144 -6.71 19.23 3.97
C HIS A 144 -5.53 18.27 4.00
N VAL A 145 -4.70 18.35 5.04
CA VAL A 145 -3.54 17.48 5.21
C VAL A 145 -3.81 16.50 6.34
N VAL A 146 -3.68 15.22 6.04
CA VAL A 146 -3.90 14.11 6.97
C VAL A 146 -2.58 13.39 7.14
N SER A 147 -2.08 13.36 8.37
CA SER A 147 -0.85 12.63 8.72
C SER A 147 -1.18 11.23 9.22
N ASP A 148 -0.17 10.38 9.31
CA ASP A 148 -0.26 9.02 9.87
C ASP A 148 -1.20 8.07 9.12
N VAL A 149 -1.43 8.31 7.83
CA VAL A 149 -2.22 7.40 6.98
C VAL A 149 -1.46 6.10 6.79
N GLU A 150 -1.97 5.02 7.37
CA GLU A 150 -1.32 3.71 7.36
C GLU A 150 -1.58 2.96 6.04
N PHE A 151 -0.50 2.42 5.48
CA PHE A 151 -0.52 1.51 4.35
C PHE A 151 0.05 0.16 4.77
N VAL A 152 -0.66 -0.89 4.39
CA VAL A 152 -0.35 -2.29 4.69
C VAL A 152 0.29 -2.95 3.48
N ASN A 153 1.37 -3.70 3.68
CA ASN A 153 1.96 -4.52 2.64
C ASN A 153 1.44 -5.96 2.73
N GLU A 154 0.49 -6.31 1.86
CA GLU A 154 0.00 -7.68 1.76
C GLU A 154 0.61 -8.38 0.54
N GLY A 155 1.57 -9.28 0.80
CA GLY A 155 2.17 -10.10 -0.26
C GLY A 155 2.90 -9.30 -1.34
N GLY A 156 3.57 -8.20 -0.95
CA GLY A 156 4.27 -7.30 -1.88
C GLY A 156 3.38 -6.23 -2.51
N LYS A 157 2.10 -6.16 -2.15
CA LYS A 157 1.16 -5.14 -2.62
C LYS A 157 0.78 -4.18 -1.50
N TRP A 158 0.90 -2.89 -1.78
CA TRP A 158 0.46 -1.84 -0.87
C TRP A 158 -1.04 -1.61 -0.95
N LYS A 159 -1.68 -1.55 0.21
CA LYS A 159 -3.10 -1.23 0.38
C LYS A 159 -3.26 -0.18 1.46
N LEU A 160 -4.31 0.61 1.39
CA LEU A 160 -4.73 1.48 2.48
C LEU A 160 -5.30 0.62 3.61
N ASP A 161 -4.92 0.94 4.85
CA ASP A 161 -5.50 0.32 6.03
C ASP A 161 -7.04 0.51 6.06
N GLN A 162 -7.74 -0.49 6.61
CA GLN A 162 -9.20 -0.49 6.69
C GLN A 162 -9.72 0.66 7.58
N GLY A 163 -9.11 0.90 8.73
CA GLY A 163 -9.52 1.96 9.65
C GLY A 163 -9.39 3.35 9.03
N TRP A 164 -8.29 3.57 8.30
CA TRP A 164 -8.11 4.78 7.52
C TRP A 164 -9.11 4.93 6.38
N ALA A 165 -9.39 3.86 5.64
CA ALA A 165 -10.40 3.88 4.59
C ALA A 165 -11.80 4.21 5.15
N CYS A 166 -12.17 3.62 6.30
CA CYS A 166 -13.41 3.91 6.99
C CYS A 166 -13.52 5.37 7.44
N THR A 167 -12.45 5.91 8.02
CA THR A 167 -12.38 7.33 8.39
C THR A 167 -12.64 8.24 7.19
N LEU A 168 -12.04 7.94 6.03
CA LEU A 168 -12.27 8.72 4.81
C LEU A 168 -13.73 8.62 4.34
N VAL A 169 -14.31 7.43 4.38
CA VAL A 169 -15.69 7.20 3.97
C VAL A 169 -16.67 7.94 4.88
N GLU A 170 -16.48 7.94 6.18
CA GLU A 170 -17.31 8.68 7.13
C GLU A 170 -17.28 10.18 6.88
N ASN A 171 -16.14 10.72 6.44
CA ASN A 171 -15.99 12.14 6.16
C ASN A 171 -16.55 12.54 4.77
N VAL A 172 -16.42 11.67 3.76
CA VAL A 172 -16.78 11.99 2.37
C VAL A 172 -18.19 11.50 2.01
N LEU A 173 -18.62 10.38 2.59
CA LEU A 173 -19.87 9.67 2.32
C LEU A 173 -20.52 9.21 3.64
N PRO A 174 -20.87 10.12 4.57
CA PRO A 174 -21.40 9.78 5.89
C PRO A 174 -22.68 8.92 5.85
N ASP A 175 -23.47 9.03 4.77
CA ASP A 175 -24.71 8.25 4.59
C ASP A 175 -24.48 6.84 4.03
N GLN A 176 -23.25 6.51 3.60
CA GLN A 176 -22.91 5.26 2.89
C GLN A 176 -21.80 4.47 3.60
N VAL A 177 -21.66 4.64 4.91
CA VAL A 177 -20.64 3.94 5.71
C VAL A 177 -20.93 2.43 5.73
N PRO A 178 -20.01 1.57 5.27
CA PRO A 178 -20.26 0.14 5.21
C PRO A 178 -20.20 -0.50 6.62
N PRO A 179 -20.91 -1.63 6.84
CA PRO A 179 -20.93 -2.29 8.14
C PRO A 179 -19.55 -2.64 8.71
N MET A 180 -18.58 -2.98 7.86
CA MET A 180 -17.19 -3.28 8.22
C MET A 180 -16.47 -2.14 8.95
N CYS A 181 -16.95 -0.90 8.84
CA CYS A 181 -16.39 0.25 9.54
C CYS A 181 -16.84 0.35 11.00
N ASN A 182 -17.84 -0.43 11.43
CA ASN A 182 -18.31 -0.46 12.81
C ASN A 182 -17.62 -1.53 13.68
N GLU A 183 -16.72 -2.33 13.09
CA GLU A 183 -16.08 -3.50 13.71
C GLU A 183 -14.58 -3.25 14.03
N LEU A 184 -14.11 -1.99 13.92
CA LEU A 184 -12.73 -1.56 14.12
C LEU A 184 -12.38 -1.29 15.60
#